data_AF-A0A560S4D1-F1
#
_entry.id   AF-A0A560S4D1-F1
#
_cell.length_a   1.000
_cell.length_b   1.000
_cell.length_c   1.000
_cell.angle_alpha   90.00
_cell.angle_beta   90.00
_cell.angle_gamma   90.00
#
_symmetry.space_group_name_H-M   'P 1'
#
loop_
_entity.id
_entity.type
_entity.pdbx_description
1 polymer ?
#
loop_
_entity_poly.entity_id
_entity_poly.type
_entity_poly.pdbx_seq_one_letter_code
_entity_poly.pdbx_strand_id
1 'polypeptide(L)'
;MWEHRGQRQFSYEKYFGIVEPSDTDVENFAQGKDSVMDRTRRLFYVCCSRATRDLAVVMFVQDIENAREKIAETGIFESGDIVDEYALEAALT
;
A
#
# COMPACT_ATOMS: atom_id res chain seq x y z
N MET A 1 12.23 12.44 28.39
CA MET A 1 13.04 11.85 27.31
C MET A 1 12.21 10.74 26.69
N TRP A 2 11.27 11.11 25.80
CA TRP A 2 10.28 10.19 25.24
C TRP A 2 10.82 9.59 23.95
N GLU A 3 11.49 8.45 24.05
CA GLU A 3 11.93 7.71 22.88
C GLU A 3 10.74 6.92 22.32
N HIS A 4 9.93 7.58 21.48
CA HIS A 4 8.95 6.88 20.66
C HIS A 4 9.71 6.07 19.61
N ARG A 5 10.12 4.85 19.97
CA ARG A 5 10.43 3.81 18.97
C ARG A 5 9.12 3.36 18.35
N GLY A 6 8.51 4.23 17.55
CA GLY A 6 7.29 3.96 16.82
C GLY A 6 7.57 2.90 15.77
N GLN A 7 7.35 1.62 16.12
CA GLN A 7 7.33 0.59 15.10
C GLN A 7 6.18 0.92 14.14
N ARG A 8 6.50 1.28 12.89
CA ARG A 8 5.50 1.43 11.82
C ARG A 8 4.83 0.07 11.62
N GLN A 9 3.67 -0.12 12.22
CA GLN A 9 2.97 -1.41 12.21
C GLN A 9 2.40 -1.78 10.83
N PHE A 10 2.18 -0.78 9.97
CA PHE A 10 1.60 -0.91 8.63
C PHE A 10 2.36 -0.04 7.63
N SER A 11 2.46 -0.50 6.38
CA SER A 11 3.04 0.25 5.27
C SER A 11 2.49 -0.26 3.94
N TYR A 12 1.65 0.57 3.30
CA TYR A 12 1.10 0.27 1.97
C TYR A 12 2.16 0.35 0.88
N GLU A 13 3.12 1.27 0.99
CA GLU A 13 4.24 1.35 0.04
C GLU A 13 5.05 0.06 0.00
N LYS A 14 5.38 -0.54 1.16
CA LYS A 14 6.06 -1.83 1.20
C LYS A 14 5.16 -2.97 0.74
N TYR A 15 3.87 -2.95 1.11
CA TYR A 15 2.93 -4.00 0.72
C TYR A 15 2.72 -4.06 -0.80
N PHE A 16 2.60 -2.91 -1.48
CA PHE A 16 2.48 -2.82 -2.93
C PHE A 16 3.84 -2.86 -3.66
N GLY A 17 4.97 -2.97 -2.93
CA GLY A 17 6.31 -3.03 -3.52
C GLY A 17 6.82 -1.70 -4.09
N ILE A 18 6.19 -0.57 -3.76
CA ILE A 18 6.61 0.78 -4.16
C ILE A 18 7.96 1.14 -3.51
N VAL A 19 8.15 0.69 -2.26
CA VAL A 19 9.39 0.85 -1.50
C VAL A 19 9.90 -0.51 -1.07
N GLU A 20 11.20 -0.73 -1.26
CA GLU A 20 11.83 -1.98 -0.85
C GLU A 20 11.74 -2.22 0.67
N PRO A 21 11.67 -3.49 1.11
CA PRO A 21 11.80 -3.82 2.52
C PRO A 21 13.14 -3.32 3.07
N SER A 22 13.14 -2.81 4.30
CA SER A 22 14.39 -2.47 4.96
C SER A 22 15.11 -3.72 5.46
N ASP A 23 16.40 -3.64 5.78
CA ASP A 23 17.19 -4.75 6.33
C ASP A 23 16.51 -5.41 7.54
N THR A 24 15.89 -4.60 8.41
CA THR A 24 15.12 -5.08 9.57
C THR A 24 13.86 -5.85 9.17
N ASP A 25 13.20 -5.49 8.06
CA ASP A 25 12.05 -6.26 7.56
C ASP A 25 12.51 -7.61 7.02
N VAL A 26 13.63 -7.64 6.29
CA VAL A 26 14.23 -8.87 5.77
C VAL A 26 14.62 -9.82 6.90
N GLU A 27 15.25 -9.30 7.97
CA GLU A 27 15.56 -10.09 9.17
C GLU A 27 14.30 -10.63 9.87
N ASN A 28 13.24 -9.83 9.96
CA ASN A 28 11.97 -10.28 10.54
C ASN A 28 11.32 -11.39 9.71
N PHE A 29 11.37 -11.29 8.37
CA PHE A 29 10.92 -12.36 7.47
C PHE A 29 11.71 -13.65 7.67
N ALA A 30 13.04 -13.56 7.74
CA ALA A 30 13.90 -14.73 7.97
C ALA A 30 13.63 -15.41 9.32
N GLN A 31 13.20 -14.64 10.32
CA GLN A 31 12.85 -15.14 11.65
C GLN A 31 11.40 -15.65 11.77
N GLY A 32 10.62 -15.65 10.68
CA GLY A 32 9.22 -16.08 10.68
C GLY A 32 8.30 -15.20 11.52
N LYS A 33 8.73 -13.96 11.83
CA LYS A 33 7.91 -13.00 12.56
C LYS A 33 6.85 -12.42 11.63
N ASP A 34 5.68 -12.14 12.18
CA ASP A 34 4.61 -11.47 11.46
C ASP A 34 5.14 -10.15 10.86
N SER A 35 5.09 -10.02 9.53
CA SER A 35 5.70 -8.90 8.84
C SER A 35 4.78 -7.68 8.78
N VAL A 36 5.36 -6.50 8.56
CA VAL A 36 4.58 -5.28 8.30
C VAL A 36 3.69 -5.47 7.06
N MET A 37 4.17 -6.21 6.05
CA MET A 37 3.41 -6.53 4.84
C MET A 37 2.21 -7.44 5.14
N ASP A 38 2.38 -8.48 5.97
CA ASP A 38 1.29 -9.39 6.33
C ASP A 38 0.19 -8.68 7.12
N ARG A 39 0.56 -7.82 8.09
CA ARG A 39 -0.40 -7.00 8.82
C ARG A 39 -1.14 -6.03 7.90
N THR A 40 -0.42 -5.37 7.00
CA THR A 40 -1.00 -4.44 6.03
C THR A 40 -1.95 -5.17 5.08
N ARG A 41 -1.58 -6.34 4.56
CA ARG A 41 -2.44 -7.18 3.72
C ARG A 41 -3.73 -7.58 4.43
N ARG A 42 -3.65 -8.00 5.70
CA ARG A 42 -4.86 -8.37 6.48
C ARG A 42 -5.78 -7.18 6.68
N LEU A 43 -5.22 -6.00 7.02
CA LEU A 43 -6.01 -4.78 7.16
C LEU A 43 -6.65 -4.38 5.83
N PHE A 44 -5.88 -4.42 4.74
CA PHE A 44 -6.35 -4.10 3.40
C PHE A 44 -7.50 -5.03 2.97
N TYR A 45 -7.33 -6.34 3.11
CA TYR A 45 -8.37 -7.33 2.83
C TYR A 45 -9.66 -7.04 3.60
N VAL A 46 -9.54 -6.68 4.87
CA VAL A 46 -10.69 -6.35 5.71
C VAL A 46 -11.37 -5.05 5.25
N CYS A 47 -10.63 -4.04 4.81
CA CYS A 47 -11.19 -2.82 4.23
C CYS A 47 -11.95 -3.12 2.93
N CYS A 48 -11.36 -3.92 2.03
CA CYS A 48 -11.97 -4.28 0.76
C CYS A 48 -13.23 -5.14 0.94
N SER A 49 -13.17 -6.18 1.80
CA SER A 49 -14.29 -7.10 2.03
C SER A 49 -15.47 -6.48 2.78
N ARG A 50 -15.25 -5.38 3.51
CA ARG A 50 -16.31 -4.64 4.21
C ARG A 50 -16.91 -3.49 3.39
N ALA A 51 -16.38 -3.19 2.21
CA ALA A 51 -16.98 -2.23 1.31
C ALA A 51 -18.32 -2.79 0.79
N THR A 52 -19.40 -2.03 0.93
CA THR A 52 -20.77 -2.51 0.62
C THR A 52 -21.30 -2.03 -0.73
N ARG A 53 -20.72 -0.97 -1.29
CA ARG A 53 -21.07 -0.44 -2.60
C ARG A 53 -19.82 -0.36 -3.45
N ASP A 54 -18.99 0.63 -3.17
CA ASP A 54 -17.76 0.92 -3.90
C ASP A 54 -16.61 1.14 -2.92
N LEU A 55 -15.39 0.91 -3.37
CA LEU A 55 -14.16 1.15 -2.63
C LEU A 55 -13.27 2.08 -3.44
N ALA A 56 -12.84 3.17 -2.82
CA ALA A 56 -11.77 4.01 -3.34
C ALA A 56 -10.60 4.01 -2.35
N VAL A 57 -9.38 3.84 -2.86
CA VAL A 57 -8.15 3.87 -2.07
C VAL A 57 -7.33 5.07 -2.54
N VAL A 58 -7.16 6.04 -1.66
CA VAL A 58 -6.36 7.24 -1.94
C VAL A 58 -5.00 7.10 -1.28
N MET A 59 -3.93 7.20 -2.06
CA MET A 59 -2.55 7.11 -1.60
C MET A 59 -1.79 8.38 -1.92
N PHE A 60 -1.06 8.90 -0.92
CA PHE A 60 -0.10 9.97 -1.11
C PHE A 60 1.28 9.34 -1.23
N VAL A 61 1.90 9.49 -2.40
CA VAL A 61 3.20 8.90 -2.73
C VAL A 61 4.14 9.98 -3.25
N GLN A 62 5.44 9.76 -3.10
CA GLN A 62 6.45 10.70 -3.62
C GLN A 62 6.65 10.55 -5.14
N ASP A 63 6.52 9.31 -5.64
CA ASP A 63 6.68 8.97 -7.05
C ASP A 63 5.39 8.29 -7.53
N ILE A 64 4.59 9.05 -8.29
CA ILE A 64 3.28 8.60 -8.79
C ILE A 64 3.46 7.52 -9.86
N GLU A 65 4.42 7.68 -10.77
CA GLU A 65 4.62 6.74 -11.89
C GLU A 65 5.04 5.37 -11.38
N ASN A 66 6.06 5.32 -10.50
CA ASN A 66 6.48 4.09 -9.87
C ASN A 66 5.34 3.44 -9.07
N ALA A 67 4.57 4.23 -8.31
CA ALA A 67 3.43 3.71 -7.57
C ALA A 67 2.37 3.10 -8.49
N ARG A 68 2.03 3.76 -9.59
CA ARG A 68 1.04 3.26 -10.56
C ARG A 68 1.49 1.95 -11.19
N GLU A 69 2.75 1.87 -11.62
CA GLU A 69 3.33 0.65 -12.19
C GLU A 69 3.30 -0.49 -11.18
N LYS A 70 3.81 -0.27 -9.97
CA LYS A 70 3.87 -1.29 -8.92
C LYS A 70 2.50 -1.77 -8.46
N ILE A 71 1.53 -0.87 -8.33
CA ILE A 71 0.16 -1.23 -7.99
C ILE A 71 -0.47 -2.04 -9.14
N ALA A 72 -0.26 -1.66 -10.40
CA ALA A 72 -0.76 -2.40 -11.55
C ALA A 72 -0.16 -3.83 -11.62
N GLU A 73 1.14 -3.98 -11.35
CA GLU A 73 1.81 -5.29 -11.27
C GLU A 73 1.17 -6.24 -10.24
N THR A 74 0.55 -5.71 -9.18
CA THR A 74 -0.10 -6.55 -8.16
C THR A 74 -1.36 -7.26 -8.65
N GLY A 75 -2.00 -6.75 -9.72
CA GLY A 75 -3.26 -7.27 -10.25
C GLY A 75 -4.47 -7.11 -9.31
N ILE A 76 -4.35 -6.33 -8.25
CA ILE A 76 -5.44 -6.08 -7.28
C ILE A 76 -6.50 -5.14 -7.88
N PHE A 77 -6.08 -4.20 -8.73
CA PHE A 77 -6.92 -3.23 -9.41
C PHE A 77 -6.75 -3.36 -10.92
N GLU A 78 -7.79 -3.06 -11.69
CA GLU A 78 -7.66 -2.92 -13.14
C GLU A 78 -6.82 -1.69 -13.46
N SER A 79 -5.94 -1.76 -14.47
CA SER A 79 -5.03 -0.66 -14.79
C SER A 79 -5.75 0.64 -15.16
N GLY A 80 -6.98 0.56 -15.66
CA GLY A 80 -7.84 1.73 -15.94
C GLY A 80 -8.39 2.43 -14.70
N ASP A 81 -8.46 1.73 -13.56
CA ASP A 81 -8.99 2.26 -12.29
C ASP A 81 -7.89 2.88 -11.41
N ILE A 82 -6.63 2.73 -11.80
CA ILE A 82 -5.48 3.33 -11.11
C ILE A 82 -5.23 4.70 -11.75
N VAL A 83 -5.78 5.74 -11.14
CA VAL A 83 -5.71 7.13 -11.62
C VAL A 83 -4.87 8.00 -10.69
N ASP A 84 -4.17 8.96 -11.27
CA ASP A 84 -3.60 10.08 -10.51
C ASP A 84 -4.61 11.24 -10.38
N GLU A 85 -4.20 12.30 -9.68
CA GLU A 85 -5.02 13.48 -9.44
C GLU A 85 -5.51 14.12 -10.75
N TYR A 86 -4.63 14.27 -11.74
CA TYR A 86 -4.98 14.91 -13.02
C TYR A 86 -5.99 14.07 -13.82
N ALA A 87 -5.78 12.76 -13.89
CA ALA A 87 -6.69 11.85 -14.58
C ALA A 87 -8.06 11.78 -13.90
N LEU A 88 -8.08 11.84 -12.56
CA LEU A 88 -9.32 11.86 -11.79
C LEU A 88 -10.11 13.16 -12.03
N GLU A 89 -9.46 14.31 -12.01
CA GLU A 89 -10.10 15.60 -12.31
C GLU A 89 -10.67 15.65 -13.73
N ALA A 90 -9.93 15.12 -14.71
CA ALA A 90 -10.37 15.04 -16.10
C ALA A 90 -11.61 14.15 -16.29
N ALA A 91 -11.77 13.10 -15.50
CA ALA A 91 -12.92 12.20 -15.56
C ALA A 91 -14.19 12.77 -14.89
N LEU A 92 -14.03 13.77 -14.01
CA LEU A 92 -15.13 14.41 -13.28
C LEU A 92 -15.70 15.65 -13.99
N THR A 93 -15.08 16.09 -15.09
CA THR A 93 -15.48 17.24 -15.90
C THR A 93 -16.24 16.81 -17.14
#